data_AF-A0AAX2ID95-F1
#
_entry.id   AF-A0AAX2ID95-F1
#
_cell.length_a   1.000
_cell.length_b   1.000
_cell.length_c   1.000
_cell.angle_alpha   90.00
_cell.angle_beta   90.00
_cell.angle_gamma   90.00
#
_symmetry.space_group_name_H-M   'P 1'
#
loop_
_entity.id
_entity.type
_entity.pdbx_description
1 polymer ?
#
loop_
_entity_poly.entity_id
_entity_poly.type
_entity_poly.pdbx_seq_one_letter_code
_entity_poly.pdbx_strand_id
1 'polypeptide(L)'
;MKKITLLLLAMSLTFCAKNDNPTAGDDPITPVQNSALMKELTTAQNGWKLSYAVDGVTGHYQFLLKFTAEGKVSMLSDLSATATSTTTRYTTQETKEGSVLSFVGQNYLHQLADVLQGDPAKDLSGKVYQFLYLGKEGNKLKFKNLLSNQPSQLYFEPLTATDEAQFPNLARNIVPLTEHSSHYLLKVSTATTSPTFYPITFTNRVLALQGTTVKAPVKAKENGIALLPPLTIEGKSFSDLTRSGSTETPTYSATVDGVTVELYYSLISPEVFNANDYLAIVNDEVSAFTYLESSFKNSAYTSKPFHDNFLAIDSEKAFNSITLRFKAGNKVDLVIGYKFPDKSSAEAITANATYEFKDKKLYMTFQSFKHPLASSSWLKPENRALLDLAFERLENLIALSSEGLYIKNTGEKQNDRFIYFFQSHSKPTFYFPAYALKKL
;
A
#
# COMPACT_ATOMS: atom_id res chain seq x y z
N MET A 1 12.99 54.77 -7.52
CA MET A 1 13.75 53.66 -8.18
C MET A 1 13.54 52.41 -7.34
N LYS A 2 13.24 51.20 -7.80
CA LYS A 2 12.69 50.64 -9.04
C LYS A 2 11.97 49.36 -8.54
N LYS A 3 10.71 49.15 -8.94
CA LYS A 3 9.97 47.91 -8.65
C LYS A 3 10.61 46.79 -9.48
N ILE A 4 11.07 45.72 -8.82
CA ILE A 4 11.54 44.51 -9.50
C ILE A 4 10.34 43.57 -9.60
N THR A 5 9.72 43.58 -10.78
CA THR A 5 8.73 42.59 -11.19
C THR A 5 9.49 41.35 -11.68
N LEU A 6 9.45 40.26 -10.92
CA LEU A 6 10.07 38.99 -11.31
C LEU A 6 9.09 38.25 -12.24
N LEU A 7 9.35 38.32 -13.55
CA LEU A 7 8.66 37.52 -14.57
C LEU A 7 9.15 36.07 -14.44
N LEU A 8 8.32 35.17 -13.89
CA LEU A 8 8.58 33.73 -14.00
C LEU A 8 8.18 33.25 -15.39
N LEU A 9 9.20 32.87 -16.16
CA LEU A 9 9.11 32.24 -17.47
C LEU A 9 8.60 30.81 -17.29
N ALA A 10 7.34 30.55 -17.64
CA ALA A 10 6.80 29.19 -17.70
C ALA A 10 7.42 28.46 -18.91
N MET A 11 8.34 27.53 -18.64
CA MET A 11 8.81 26.58 -19.64
C MET A 11 7.66 25.62 -19.98
N SER A 12 7.14 25.75 -21.19
CA SER A 12 6.25 24.78 -21.82
C SER A 12 7.02 23.49 -22.09
N LEU A 13 6.87 22.51 -21.20
CA LEU A 13 7.24 21.12 -21.47
C LEU A 13 6.29 20.58 -22.54
N THR A 14 6.75 20.55 -23.78
CA THR A 14 6.14 19.77 -24.86
C THR A 14 6.61 18.32 -24.70
N PHE A 15 5.78 17.49 -24.08
CA PHE A 15 5.99 16.04 -24.10
C PHE A 15 5.27 15.43 -25.30
N CYS A 16 6.02 14.64 -26.06
CA CYS A 16 5.61 13.95 -27.28
C CYS A 16 4.37 13.09 -27.03
N ALA A 17 3.32 13.34 -27.80
CA ALA A 17 2.31 12.33 -28.07
C ALA A 17 3.00 11.14 -28.74
N LYS A 18 2.76 9.94 -28.22
CA LYS A 18 3.05 8.70 -28.95
C LYS A 18 2.23 8.76 -30.23
N ASN A 19 2.90 8.86 -31.37
CA ASN A 19 2.28 8.85 -32.68
C ASN A 19 1.71 7.45 -32.95
N ASP A 20 0.42 7.28 -32.71
CA ASP A 20 -0.35 6.27 -33.43
C ASP A 20 -0.50 6.78 -34.86
N ASN A 21 0.31 6.23 -35.76
CA ASN A 21 0.38 6.58 -37.16
C ASN A 21 -0.97 6.22 -37.82
N PRO A 22 -1.82 7.18 -38.24
CA PRO A 22 -2.98 6.85 -39.04
C PRO A 22 -2.46 6.55 -40.46
N THR A 23 -2.53 5.28 -40.86
CA THR A 23 -2.20 4.87 -42.22
C THR A 23 -2.92 5.78 -43.22
N ALA A 24 -2.13 6.35 -44.13
CA ALA A 24 -2.56 7.33 -45.13
C ALA A 24 -3.80 6.88 -45.92
N GLY A 25 -4.85 7.70 -45.92
CA GLY A 25 -6.01 7.46 -46.78
C GLY A 25 -7.28 8.26 -46.50
N ASP A 26 -7.50 8.75 -45.28
CA ASP A 26 -8.72 9.50 -44.96
C ASP A 26 -8.39 10.95 -44.56
N ASP A 27 -9.02 11.90 -45.24
CA ASP A 27 -9.10 13.31 -44.82
C ASP A 27 -9.36 13.40 -43.31
N PRO A 28 -8.88 14.45 -42.60
CA PRO A 28 -9.28 14.67 -41.22
C PRO A 28 -10.80 14.89 -41.20
N ILE A 29 -11.55 13.84 -40.93
CA ILE A 29 -13.00 13.90 -40.73
C ILE A 29 -13.18 14.87 -39.57
N THR A 30 -13.62 16.10 -39.86
CA THR A 30 -14.26 16.94 -38.87
C THR A 30 -15.36 16.06 -38.27
N PRO A 31 -15.25 15.61 -37.00
CA PRO A 31 -16.18 14.59 -36.50
C PRO A 31 -17.60 15.14 -36.63
N VAL A 32 -18.41 14.54 -37.50
CA VAL A 32 -19.82 14.89 -37.60
C VAL A 32 -20.45 14.41 -36.30
N GLN A 33 -20.67 15.36 -35.38
CA GLN A 33 -21.28 15.10 -34.10
C GLN A 33 -22.68 14.52 -34.32
N ASN A 34 -22.95 13.37 -33.72
CA ASN A 34 -24.32 12.86 -33.64
C ASN A 34 -25.11 13.69 -32.61
N SER A 35 -25.86 14.66 -33.11
CA SER A 35 -26.71 15.54 -32.31
C SER A 35 -27.80 14.81 -31.51
N ALA A 36 -28.27 13.64 -31.99
CA ALA A 36 -29.26 12.85 -31.26
C ALA A 36 -28.64 12.21 -30.01
N LEU A 37 -27.44 11.60 -30.13
CA LEU A 37 -26.74 11.05 -28.97
C LEU A 37 -26.31 12.16 -27.99
N MET A 38 -25.84 13.30 -28.48
CA MET A 38 -25.56 14.46 -27.63
C MET A 38 -26.80 14.92 -26.84
N LYS A 39 -27.96 14.98 -27.50
CA LYS A 39 -29.21 15.32 -26.83
C LYS A 39 -29.50 14.34 -25.70
N GLU A 40 -29.35 13.03 -25.94
CA GLU A 40 -29.54 12.01 -24.91
C GLU A 40 -28.57 12.13 -23.75
N LEU A 41 -27.28 12.37 -24.02
CA LEU A 41 -26.28 12.56 -22.97
C LEU A 41 -26.55 13.78 -22.07
N THR A 42 -27.30 14.76 -22.56
CA THR A 42 -27.63 16.00 -21.82
C THR A 42 -29.01 15.98 -21.15
N THR A 43 -29.80 14.89 -21.27
CA THR A 43 -31.15 14.86 -20.68
C THR A 43 -31.14 14.78 -19.16
N ALA A 44 -30.11 14.18 -18.56
CA ALA A 44 -30.01 14.06 -17.11
C ALA A 44 -29.39 15.33 -16.52
N GLN A 45 -30.20 16.14 -15.81
CA GLN A 45 -29.81 17.46 -15.31
C GLN A 45 -28.55 17.46 -14.42
N ASN A 46 -28.42 16.43 -13.57
CA ASN A 46 -27.24 16.28 -12.70
C ASN A 46 -26.11 15.47 -13.38
N GLY A 47 -26.37 14.93 -14.57
CA GLY A 47 -25.46 14.01 -15.25
C GLY A 47 -25.82 12.54 -15.01
N TRP A 48 -24.84 11.67 -15.19
CA TRP A 48 -24.96 10.23 -15.16
C TRP A 48 -23.97 9.62 -14.18
N LYS A 49 -24.33 8.50 -13.56
CA LYS A 49 -23.39 7.62 -12.88
C LYS A 49 -23.13 6.37 -13.71
N LEU A 50 -21.88 5.92 -13.66
CA LEU A 50 -21.38 4.73 -14.34
C LEU A 50 -20.62 3.86 -13.34
N SER A 51 -21.06 2.61 -13.19
CA SER A 51 -20.34 1.56 -12.45
C SER A 51 -19.64 0.66 -13.46
N TYR A 52 -18.36 0.92 -13.70
CA TYR A 52 -17.58 0.33 -14.78
C TYR A 52 -16.74 -0.85 -14.30
N ALA A 53 -17.02 -2.05 -14.82
CA ALA A 53 -16.13 -3.21 -14.72
C ALA A 53 -15.43 -3.38 -16.07
N VAL A 54 -14.10 -3.39 -16.04
CA VAL A 54 -13.25 -3.43 -17.25
C VAL A 54 -13.44 -4.76 -17.99
N ASP A 55 -13.43 -5.84 -17.22
CA ASP A 55 -13.75 -7.19 -17.63
C ASP A 55 -14.61 -7.82 -16.51
N GLY A 56 -15.23 -8.98 -16.77
CA GLY A 56 -16.05 -9.67 -15.77
C GLY A 56 -15.28 -10.18 -14.54
N VAL A 57 -13.98 -9.88 -14.41
CA VAL A 57 -13.11 -10.37 -13.33
C VAL A 57 -12.41 -9.25 -12.55
N THR A 58 -12.45 -8.02 -13.03
CA THR A 58 -11.92 -6.79 -12.41
C THR A 58 -12.96 -6.16 -11.50
N GLY A 59 -12.52 -5.46 -10.46
CA GLY A 59 -13.44 -4.70 -9.60
C GLY A 59 -14.13 -3.55 -10.34
N HIS A 60 -15.12 -2.95 -9.69
CA HIS A 60 -15.91 -1.88 -10.29
C HIS A 60 -15.35 -0.51 -9.94
N TYR A 61 -15.18 0.33 -10.95
CA TYR A 61 -14.81 1.74 -10.86
C TYR A 61 -16.05 2.61 -10.99
N GLN A 62 -16.17 3.65 -10.16
CA GLN A 62 -17.33 4.54 -10.17
C GLN A 62 -16.96 5.86 -10.85
N PHE A 63 -17.85 6.33 -11.72
CA PHE A 63 -17.71 7.61 -12.41
C PHE A 63 -19.00 8.40 -12.33
N LEU A 64 -18.88 9.71 -12.12
CA LEU A 64 -19.97 10.65 -12.37
C LEU A 64 -19.62 11.45 -13.62
N LEU A 65 -20.57 11.60 -14.54
CA LEU A 65 -20.38 12.16 -15.87
C LEU A 65 -21.44 13.23 -16.14
N LYS A 66 -21.03 14.49 -16.29
CA LYS A 66 -21.94 15.59 -16.63
C LYS A 66 -21.58 16.18 -17.99
N PHE A 67 -22.41 15.90 -18.98
CA PHE A 67 -22.23 16.34 -20.36
C PHE A 67 -22.86 17.71 -20.59
N THR A 68 -22.27 18.49 -21.51
CA THR A 68 -22.83 19.75 -21.99
C THR A 68 -23.10 19.68 -23.50
N ALA A 69 -23.99 20.55 -23.99
CA ALA A 69 -24.33 20.63 -25.40
C ALA A 69 -23.15 21.10 -26.27
N GLU A 70 -22.14 21.75 -25.68
CA GLU A 70 -20.92 22.23 -26.36
C GLU A 70 -19.84 21.14 -26.48
N GLY A 71 -20.17 19.87 -26.20
CA GLY A 71 -19.21 18.77 -26.33
C GLY A 71 -18.20 18.68 -25.19
N LYS A 72 -18.54 19.18 -23.99
CA LYS A 72 -17.71 19.04 -22.79
C LYS A 72 -18.30 18.02 -21.82
N VAL A 73 -17.44 17.34 -21.08
CA VAL A 73 -17.84 16.42 -20.02
C VAL A 73 -17.00 16.66 -18.77
N SER A 74 -17.70 16.87 -17.66
CA SER A 74 -17.13 16.92 -16.31
C SER A 74 -17.19 15.52 -15.70
N MET A 75 -16.10 15.07 -15.08
CA MET A 75 -15.96 13.71 -14.57
C MET A 75 -15.40 13.69 -13.15
N LEU A 76 -16.06 12.94 -12.28
CA LEU A 76 -15.53 12.50 -10.98
C LEU A 76 -15.28 10.99 -11.03
N SER A 77 -14.25 10.52 -10.32
CA SER A 77 -13.95 9.10 -10.21
C SER A 77 -13.49 8.74 -8.80
N ASP A 78 -13.76 7.51 -8.38
CA ASP A 78 -13.25 6.94 -7.12
C ASP A 78 -11.83 6.37 -7.25
N LEU A 79 -11.11 6.69 -8.35
CA LEU A 79 -9.71 6.33 -8.57
C LEU A 79 -8.73 7.06 -7.65
N SER A 80 -9.09 8.25 -7.16
CA SER A 80 -8.24 9.05 -6.26
C SER A 80 -8.99 9.46 -5.01
N ALA A 81 -8.30 9.55 -3.86
CA ALA A 81 -8.90 9.97 -2.59
C ALA A 81 -9.48 11.39 -2.67
N THR A 82 -8.87 12.24 -3.49
CA THR A 82 -9.41 13.55 -3.85
C THR A 82 -10.36 13.39 -5.03
N ALA A 83 -11.67 13.51 -4.76
CA ALA A 83 -12.71 13.57 -5.79
C ALA A 83 -12.68 14.94 -6.50
N THR A 84 -11.59 15.25 -7.20
CA THR A 84 -11.46 16.49 -7.96
C THR A 84 -12.13 16.31 -9.32
N SER A 85 -13.01 17.22 -9.72
CA SER A 85 -13.63 17.09 -11.03
C SER A 85 -12.63 17.43 -12.15
N THR A 86 -12.60 16.61 -13.20
CA THR A 86 -11.88 16.92 -14.45
C THR A 86 -12.88 17.31 -15.54
N THR A 87 -12.60 18.35 -16.32
CA THR A 87 -13.43 18.71 -17.48
C THR A 87 -12.65 18.51 -18.76
N THR A 88 -13.16 17.65 -19.63
CA THR A 88 -12.57 17.32 -20.94
C THR A 88 -13.62 17.41 -22.05
N ARG A 89 -13.26 17.01 -23.27
CA ARG A 89 -14.18 16.99 -24.41
C ARG A 89 -14.71 15.57 -24.63
N TYR A 90 -15.85 15.48 -25.29
CA TYR A 90 -16.33 14.23 -25.85
C TYR A 90 -16.73 14.45 -27.31
N THR A 91 -16.70 13.38 -28.09
CA THR A 91 -17.21 13.35 -29.45
C THR A 91 -18.22 12.23 -29.59
N THR A 92 -19.17 12.45 -30.48
CA THR A 92 -20.12 11.43 -30.91
C THR A 92 -19.95 11.25 -32.41
N GLN A 93 -19.83 10.02 -32.88
CA GLN A 93 -19.62 9.71 -34.31
C GLN A 93 -20.54 8.59 -34.74
N GLU A 94 -21.06 8.66 -35.97
CA GLU A 94 -21.73 7.52 -36.58
C GLU A 94 -20.71 6.56 -37.19
N THR A 95 -20.83 5.28 -36.85
CA THR A 95 -20.02 4.20 -37.42
C THR A 95 -20.94 3.16 -38.07
N LYS A 96 -20.37 2.19 -38.78
CA LYS A 96 -21.14 1.05 -39.33
C LYS A 96 -21.87 0.25 -38.25
N GLU A 97 -21.37 0.28 -37.01
CA GLU A 97 -21.94 -0.44 -35.87
C GLU A 97 -22.97 0.39 -35.08
N GLY A 98 -23.10 1.69 -35.39
CA GLY A 98 -23.98 2.65 -34.72
C GLY A 98 -23.23 3.84 -34.14
N SER A 99 -23.93 4.61 -33.30
CA SER A 99 -23.41 5.84 -32.70
C SER A 99 -22.37 5.55 -31.61
N VAL A 100 -21.16 6.07 -31.75
CA VAL A 100 -20.05 5.89 -30.80
C VAL A 100 -19.81 7.17 -30.02
N LEU A 101 -19.78 7.07 -28.69
CA LEU A 101 -19.30 8.09 -27.76
C LEU A 101 -17.81 7.85 -27.50
N SER A 102 -16.99 8.87 -27.73
CA SER A 102 -15.56 8.86 -27.39
C SER A 102 -15.22 10.02 -26.46
N PHE A 103 -14.45 9.74 -25.41
CA PHE A 103 -13.89 10.80 -24.57
C PHE A 103 -12.54 11.26 -25.12
N VAL A 104 -12.29 12.57 -25.12
CA VAL A 104 -11.11 13.18 -25.73
C VAL A 104 -10.31 13.98 -24.69
N GLY A 105 -9.01 13.67 -24.62
CA GLY A 105 -8.07 14.27 -23.66
C GLY A 105 -8.00 13.50 -22.34
N GLN A 106 -6.97 13.78 -21.53
CA GLN A 106 -6.70 13.03 -20.29
C GLN A 106 -7.81 13.27 -19.26
N ASN A 107 -8.61 12.24 -19.00
CA ASN A 107 -9.65 12.18 -17.96
C ASN A 107 -9.54 10.89 -17.15
N TYR A 108 -10.44 10.67 -16.20
CA TYR A 108 -10.38 9.49 -15.32
C TYR A 108 -10.56 8.15 -16.04
N LEU A 109 -11.23 8.09 -17.20
CA LEU A 109 -11.29 6.85 -18.00
C LEU A 109 -9.93 6.55 -18.67
N HIS A 110 -9.15 7.57 -19.01
CA HIS A 110 -7.79 7.41 -19.50
C HIS A 110 -6.84 7.02 -18.36
N GLN A 111 -6.95 7.69 -17.21
CA GLN A 111 -6.18 7.31 -16.01
C GLN A 111 -6.49 5.88 -15.56
N LEU A 112 -7.75 5.43 -15.71
CA LEU A 112 -8.09 4.04 -15.45
C LEU A 112 -7.26 3.09 -16.32
N ALA A 113 -7.10 3.39 -17.61
CA ALA A 113 -6.29 2.58 -18.51
C ALA A 113 -4.80 2.53 -18.05
N ASP A 114 -4.29 3.63 -17.50
CA ASP A 114 -2.91 3.73 -17.00
C ASP A 114 -2.68 2.95 -15.70
N VAL A 115 -3.68 2.86 -14.81
CA VAL A 115 -3.54 2.21 -13.48
C VAL A 115 -3.87 0.72 -13.49
N LEU A 116 -4.55 0.21 -14.52
CA LEU A 116 -4.84 -1.21 -14.64
C LEU A 116 -3.55 -1.99 -14.85
N GLN A 117 -3.24 -2.88 -13.89
CA GLN A 117 -2.06 -3.72 -13.95
C GLN A 117 -2.33 -4.95 -14.83
N GLY A 118 -1.41 -5.26 -15.74
CA GLY A 118 -1.54 -6.40 -16.65
C GLY A 118 -0.72 -6.21 -17.92
N ASP A 119 -0.79 -7.19 -18.82
CA ASP A 119 -0.10 -7.16 -20.10
C ASP A 119 -0.65 -6.01 -20.98
N PRO A 120 0.15 -4.98 -21.30
CA PRO A 120 -0.24 -3.90 -22.20
C PRO A 120 -0.66 -4.41 -23.59
N ALA A 121 -0.20 -5.62 -23.98
CA ALA A 121 -0.51 -6.25 -25.26
C ALA A 121 -1.92 -6.88 -25.32
N LYS A 122 -2.72 -6.85 -24.23
CA LYS A 122 -4.11 -7.31 -24.21
C LYS A 122 -5.14 -6.21 -24.56
N ASP A 123 -4.81 -5.32 -25.50
CA ASP A 123 -5.74 -4.33 -26.09
C ASP A 123 -6.34 -3.28 -25.13
N LEU A 124 -5.80 -3.12 -23.91
CA LEU A 124 -6.31 -2.11 -22.96
C LEU A 124 -6.01 -0.67 -23.39
N SER A 125 -5.00 -0.47 -24.24
CA SER A 125 -4.61 0.84 -24.76
C SER A 125 -5.58 1.30 -25.84
N GLY A 126 -6.36 2.35 -25.56
CA GLY A 126 -7.06 3.13 -26.59
C GLY A 126 -8.58 2.94 -26.70
N LYS A 127 -9.18 2.01 -25.95
CA LYS A 127 -10.63 1.71 -26.09
C LYS A 127 -11.46 1.79 -24.82
N VAL A 128 -10.82 1.95 -23.64
CA VAL A 128 -11.53 2.10 -22.33
C VAL A 128 -12.49 3.30 -22.34
N TYR A 129 -12.19 4.30 -23.18
CA TYR A 129 -12.91 5.56 -23.30
C TYR A 129 -13.83 5.65 -24.54
N GLN A 130 -14.11 4.52 -25.22
CA GLN A 130 -15.02 4.49 -26.37
C GLN A 130 -16.20 3.54 -26.14
N PHE A 131 -17.40 4.01 -26.45
CA PHE A 131 -18.65 3.36 -26.11
C PHE A 131 -19.63 3.38 -27.28
N LEU A 132 -20.05 2.21 -27.76
CA LEU A 132 -21.13 2.10 -28.73
C LEU A 132 -22.47 2.26 -28.02
N TYR A 133 -23.29 3.21 -28.47
CA TYR A 133 -24.64 3.45 -27.94
C TYR A 133 -25.61 2.40 -28.47
N LEU A 134 -26.30 1.72 -27.56
CA LEU A 134 -27.26 0.67 -27.87
C LEU A 134 -28.73 1.11 -27.72
N GLY A 135 -28.96 2.34 -27.26
CA GLY A 135 -30.29 2.90 -27.02
C GLY A 135 -30.61 3.13 -25.54
N LYS A 136 -31.90 3.30 -25.25
CA LYS A 136 -32.42 3.48 -23.89
C LYS A 136 -32.98 2.19 -23.32
N GLU A 137 -32.81 2.03 -22.02
CA GLU A 137 -33.49 1.00 -21.23
C GLU A 137 -34.14 1.69 -20.02
N GLY A 138 -35.43 2.01 -20.13
CA GLY A 138 -36.11 2.90 -19.19
C GLY A 138 -35.51 4.31 -19.20
N ASN A 139 -35.05 4.79 -18.04
CA ASN A 139 -34.38 6.09 -17.88
C ASN A 139 -32.84 6.00 -18.02
N LYS A 140 -32.29 4.81 -18.32
CA LYS A 140 -30.85 4.58 -18.46
C LYS A 140 -30.44 4.63 -19.92
N LEU A 141 -29.22 5.08 -20.18
CA LEU A 141 -28.59 4.93 -21.49
C LEU A 141 -27.74 3.66 -21.49
N LYS A 142 -27.94 2.82 -22.50
CA LYS A 142 -27.27 1.54 -22.64
C LYS A 142 -26.12 1.66 -23.64
N PHE A 143 -24.96 1.18 -23.25
CA PHE A 143 -23.75 1.19 -24.07
C PHE A 143 -23.06 -0.17 -24.07
N LYS A 144 -22.20 -0.38 -25.06
CA LYS A 144 -21.20 -1.44 -25.10
C LYS A 144 -19.82 -0.79 -25.12
N ASN A 145 -18.92 -1.20 -24.23
CA ASN A 145 -17.54 -0.75 -24.30
C ASN A 145 -16.83 -1.40 -25.50
N LEU A 146 -16.06 -0.63 -26.27
CA LEU A 146 -15.32 -1.14 -27.43
C LEU A 146 -13.98 -1.83 -27.09
N LEU A 147 -13.58 -1.82 -25.82
CA LEU A 147 -12.34 -2.39 -25.27
C LEU A 147 -12.20 -3.90 -25.44
N SER A 148 -13.29 -4.66 -25.35
CA SER A 148 -13.19 -6.11 -25.26
C SER A 148 -14.09 -6.85 -26.25
N ASN A 149 -13.63 -8.02 -26.69
CA ASN A 149 -14.44 -8.99 -27.43
C ASN A 149 -15.56 -9.61 -26.57
N GLN A 150 -15.65 -9.27 -25.28
CA GLN A 150 -16.75 -9.67 -24.41
C GLN A 150 -17.87 -8.62 -24.46
N PRO A 151 -19.15 -9.04 -24.52
CA PRO A 151 -20.28 -8.13 -24.53
C PRO A 151 -20.52 -7.54 -23.14
N SER A 152 -19.63 -6.66 -22.66
CA SER A 152 -19.88 -5.88 -21.45
C SER A 152 -20.82 -4.73 -21.80
N GLN A 153 -22.11 -4.99 -21.62
CA GLN A 153 -23.12 -3.93 -21.59
C GLN A 153 -22.92 -3.12 -20.31
N LEU A 154 -23.00 -1.80 -20.44
CA LEU A 154 -22.92 -0.87 -19.31
C LEU A 154 -24.01 0.18 -19.43
N TYR A 155 -24.42 0.68 -18.27
CA TYR A 155 -25.54 1.59 -18.14
C TYR A 155 -25.06 2.90 -17.55
N PHE A 156 -25.42 3.99 -18.22
CA PHE A 156 -25.36 5.31 -17.62
C PHE A 156 -26.71 5.52 -16.95
N GLU A 157 -26.70 5.59 -15.62
CA GLU A 157 -27.90 5.80 -14.82
C GLU A 157 -28.03 7.28 -14.45
N PRO A 158 -29.23 7.87 -14.44
CA PRO A 158 -29.38 9.27 -14.06
C PRO A 158 -28.81 9.53 -12.66
N LEU A 159 -27.99 10.57 -12.55
CA LEU A 159 -27.40 11.00 -11.29
C LEU A 159 -28.43 11.75 -10.43
N THR A 160 -28.47 11.45 -9.14
CA THR A 160 -29.23 12.25 -8.16
C THR A 160 -28.30 13.24 -7.44
N ALA A 161 -28.86 14.31 -6.87
CA ALA A 161 -28.07 15.23 -6.04
C ALA A 161 -27.43 14.53 -4.83
N THR A 162 -28.09 13.49 -4.30
CA THR A 162 -27.57 12.65 -3.22
C THR A 162 -26.35 11.86 -3.65
N ASP A 163 -26.37 11.26 -4.85
CA ASP A 163 -25.23 10.52 -5.40
C ASP A 163 -23.98 11.42 -5.52
N GLU A 164 -24.14 12.66 -5.98
CA GLU A 164 -23.04 13.63 -6.12
C GLU A 164 -22.44 14.00 -4.76
N ALA A 165 -23.30 14.32 -3.77
CA ALA A 165 -22.87 14.67 -2.42
C ALA A 165 -22.15 13.53 -1.69
N GLN A 166 -22.54 12.28 -1.96
CA GLN A 166 -21.96 11.08 -1.33
C GLN A 166 -20.75 10.53 -2.06
N PHE A 167 -20.48 10.96 -3.29
CA PHE A 167 -19.39 10.41 -4.11
C PHE A 167 -18.00 10.42 -3.42
N PRO A 168 -17.61 11.48 -2.68
CA PRO A 168 -16.35 11.46 -1.93
C PRO A 168 -16.24 10.30 -0.94
N ASN A 169 -17.36 9.78 -0.41
CA ASN A 169 -17.37 8.62 0.48
C ASN A 169 -16.92 7.35 -0.25
N LEU A 170 -17.28 7.19 -1.53
CA LEU A 170 -16.87 6.03 -2.33
C LEU A 170 -15.35 5.95 -2.46
N ALA A 171 -14.71 7.07 -2.82
CA ALA A 171 -13.26 7.18 -2.90
C ALA A 171 -12.59 6.84 -1.57
N ARG A 172 -13.05 7.43 -0.45
CA ARG A 172 -12.53 7.15 0.91
C ARG A 172 -12.68 5.69 1.35
N ASN A 173 -13.56 4.93 0.71
CA ASN A 173 -13.81 3.54 1.06
C ASN A 173 -12.98 2.55 0.23
N ILE A 174 -12.38 2.96 -0.88
CA ILE A 174 -11.63 2.05 -1.76
C ILE A 174 -10.14 2.42 -1.91
N VAL A 175 -9.82 3.71 -1.83
CA VAL A 175 -8.45 4.21 -2.03
C VAL A 175 -7.49 3.69 -0.96
N PRO A 176 -7.83 3.63 0.35
CA PRO A 176 -6.94 3.06 1.35
C PRO A 176 -6.53 1.61 1.07
N LEU A 177 -7.43 0.79 0.53
CA LEU A 177 -7.13 -0.59 0.14
C LEU A 177 -6.18 -0.64 -1.07
N THR A 178 -6.25 0.35 -1.96
CA THR A 178 -5.38 0.44 -3.14
C THR A 178 -3.98 0.94 -2.77
N GLU A 179 -3.89 2.00 -1.97
CA GLU A 179 -2.62 2.64 -1.60
C GLU A 179 -1.84 1.86 -0.54
N HIS A 180 -2.53 1.09 0.31
CA HIS A 180 -1.92 0.36 1.41
C HIS A 180 -2.19 -1.15 1.38
N SER A 181 -2.45 -1.72 0.21
CA SER A 181 -2.78 -3.15 0.06
C SER A 181 -1.80 -4.10 0.77
N SER A 182 -0.51 -3.79 0.76
CA SER A 182 0.56 -4.54 1.42
C SER A 182 0.56 -4.47 2.96
N HIS A 183 -0.39 -3.74 3.55
CA HIS A 183 -0.57 -3.63 5.00
C HIS A 183 -1.91 -4.23 5.46
N TYR A 184 -2.80 -4.59 4.56
CA TYR A 184 -4.07 -5.22 4.93
C TYR A 184 -3.93 -6.74 5.06
N LEU A 185 -4.60 -7.30 6.06
CA LEU A 185 -4.86 -8.73 6.19
C LEU A 185 -6.35 -8.97 6.31
N LEU A 186 -6.80 -10.12 5.81
CA LEU A 186 -8.12 -10.62 6.15
C LEU A 186 -8.01 -11.47 7.41
N LYS A 187 -8.62 -11.02 8.49
CA LYS A 187 -8.81 -11.78 9.72
C LYS A 187 -10.18 -12.44 9.69
N VAL A 188 -10.22 -13.73 9.98
CA VAL A 188 -11.44 -14.54 10.08
C VAL A 188 -11.54 -15.05 11.51
N SER A 189 -12.64 -14.72 12.19
CA SER A 189 -12.86 -15.08 13.60
C SER A 189 -14.19 -15.79 13.76
N THR A 190 -14.24 -16.76 14.67
CA THR A 190 -15.47 -17.39 15.14
C THR A 190 -15.53 -17.29 16.66
N ALA A 191 -16.69 -17.53 17.26
CA ALA A 191 -16.84 -17.49 18.72
C ALA A 191 -16.01 -18.56 19.46
N THR A 192 -15.60 -19.63 18.78
CA THR A 192 -15.01 -20.83 19.40
C THR A 192 -13.55 -21.08 19.03
N THR A 193 -13.01 -20.37 18.03
CA THR A 193 -11.65 -20.59 17.53
C THR A 193 -10.82 -19.32 17.58
N SER A 194 -9.50 -19.48 17.75
CA SER A 194 -8.56 -18.38 17.54
C SER A 194 -8.70 -17.81 16.11
N PRO A 195 -8.54 -16.49 15.92
CA PRO A 195 -8.63 -15.89 14.60
C PRO A 195 -7.58 -16.46 13.65
N THR A 196 -8.00 -16.69 12.40
CA THR A 196 -7.09 -17.04 11.29
C THR A 196 -6.81 -15.80 10.47
N PHE A 197 -5.56 -15.62 10.04
CA PHE A 197 -5.11 -14.46 9.30
C PHE A 197 -4.66 -14.87 7.89
N TYR A 198 -5.19 -14.18 6.90
CA TYR A 198 -4.85 -14.38 5.49
C TYR A 198 -4.20 -13.11 4.96
N PRO A 199 -2.95 -13.19 4.45
CA PRO A 199 -2.40 -12.13 3.61
C PRO A 199 -3.30 -11.93 2.38
N ILE A 200 -3.44 -10.68 1.95
CA ILE A 200 -4.27 -10.33 0.80
C ILE A 200 -3.42 -9.70 -0.30
N THR A 201 -3.96 -9.69 -1.51
CA THR A 201 -3.57 -8.77 -2.58
C THR A 201 -4.78 -7.97 -3.00
N PHE A 202 -4.57 -6.72 -3.38
CA PHE A 202 -5.63 -5.86 -3.88
C PHE A 202 -5.18 -5.14 -5.16
N THR A 203 -5.29 -5.86 -6.28
CA THR A 203 -4.86 -5.39 -7.60
C THR A 203 -6.08 -5.32 -8.52
N ASN A 204 -6.19 -4.26 -9.33
CA ASN A 204 -7.35 -4.01 -10.21
C ASN A 204 -8.68 -4.11 -9.44
N ARG A 205 -8.69 -3.66 -8.18
CA ARG A 205 -9.81 -3.78 -7.24
C ARG A 205 -10.35 -5.19 -7.05
N VAL A 206 -9.49 -6.19 -7.17
CA VAL A 206 -9.81 -7.58 -6.83
C VAL A 206 -9.14 -7.89 -5.50
N LEU A 207 -9.94 -8.20 -4.49
CA LEU A 207 -9.47 -8.75 -3.23
C LEU A 207 -9.19 -10.23 -3.45
N ALA A 208 -7.95 -10.67 -3.26
CA ALA A 208 -7.59 -12.09 -3.31
C ALA A 208 -6.81 -12.49 -2.07
N LEU A 209 -7.08 -13.70 -1.56
CA LEU A 209 -6.36 -14.26 -0.42
C LEU A 209 -5.14 -15.03 -0.93
N GLN A 210 -3.95 -14.64 -0.48
CA GLN A 210 -2.71 -15.29 -0.90
C GLN A 210 -2.67 -16.75 -0.46
N GLY A 211 -2.12 -17.62 -1.30
CA GLY A 211 -2.07 -19.06 -1.05
C GLY A 211 -3.39 -19.80 -1.26
N THR A 212 -4.42 -19.15 -1.81
CA THR A 212 -5.73 -19.76 -2.10
C THR A 212 -6.23 -19.37 -3.50
N THR A 213 -7.33 -19.97 -3.95
CA THR A 213 -8.06 -19.53 -5.15
C THR A 213 -9.17 -18.52 -4.84
N VAL A 214 -9.33 -18.12 -3.58
CA VAL A 214 -10.42 -17.28 -3.09
C VAL A 214 -10.15 -15.83 -3.46
N LYS A 215 -11.06 -15.23 -4.24
CA LYS A 215 -11.00 -13.84 -4.67
C LYS A 215 -12.40 -13.27 -4.93
N ALA A 216 -12.55 -11.96 -4.78
CA ALA A 216 -13.75 -11.23 -5.13
C ALA A 216 -13.40 -9.86 -5.73
N PRO A 217 -13.92 -9.51 -6.92
CA PRO A 217 -13.98 -8.15 -7.40
C PRO A 217 -14.68 -7.25 -6.40
N VAL A 218 -14.18 -6.03 -6.23
CA VAL A 218 -14.64 -5.09 -5.21
C VAL A 218 -15.25 -3.85 -5.84
N LYS A 219 -16.35 -3.39 -5.25
CA LYS A 219 -17.03 -2.14 -5.59
C LYS A 219 -17.10 -1.24 -4.35
N ALA A 220 -16.80 0.04 -4.50
CA ALA A 220 -17.04 1.02 -3.44
C ALA A 220 -18.54 1.22 -3.18
N LYS A 221 -18.93 1.31 -1.91
CA LYS A 221 -20.28 1.72 -1.44
C LYS A 221 -20.14 2.91 -0.51
N GLU A 222 -21.25 3.53 -0.14
CA GLU A 222 -21.25 4.67 0.78
C GLU A 222 -20.65 4.33 2.16
N ASN A 223 -20.99 3.16 2.71
CA ASN A 223 -20.61 2.74 4.07
C ASN A 223 -19.52 1.68 4.09
N GLY A 224 -18.83 1.44 2.98
CA GLY A 224 -17.78 0.44 2.89
C GLY A 224 -17.60 -0.08 1.47
N ILE A 225 -17.49 -1.40 1.32
CA ILE A 225 -17.25 -2.06 0.04
C ILE A 225 -18.20 -3.23 -0.18
N ALA A 226 -18.50 -3.52 -1.44
CA ALA A 226 -19.18 -4.73 -1.88
C ALA A 226 -18.20 -5.70 -2.57
N LEU A 227 -18.47 -6.99 -2.42
CA LEU A 227 -17.75 -8.11 -3.00
C LEU A 227 -18.65 -8.77 -4.05
N LEU A 228 -18.22 -8.75 -5.32
CA LEU A 228 -19.05 -9.12 -6.48
C LEU A 228 -18.33 -10.11 -7.40
N PRO A 229 -18.63 -11.42 -7.38
CA PRO A 229 -19.62 -12.08 -6.52
C PRO A 229 -19.20 -12.10 -5.03
N PRO A 230 -20.12 -12.43 -4.11
CA PRO A 230 -19.80 -12.55 -2.68
C PRO A 230 -18.60 -13.46 -2.42
N LEU A 231 -17.74 -13.03 -1.50
CA LEU A 231 -16.60 -13.82 -1.07
C LEU A 231 -17.08 -14.94 -0.14
N THR A 232 -16.75 -16.19 -0.45
CA THR A 232 -17.14 -17.34 0.38
C THR A 232 -15.96 -17.80 1.23
N ILE A 233 -16.11 -17.77 2.56
CA ILE A 233 -15.10 -18.13 3.55
C ILE A 233 -15.78 -18.88 4.70
N GLU A 234 -15.19 -19.99 5.17
CA GLU A 234 -15.80 -20.85 6.19
C GLU A 234 -17.24 -21.29 5.85
N GLY A 235 -17.53 -21.47 4.55
CA GLY A 235 -18.87 -21.80 4.05
C GLY A 235 -19.91 -20.68 4.17
N LYS A 236 -19.51 -19.45 4.52
CA LYS A 236 -20.37 -18.26 4.61
C LYS A 236 -20.07 -17.28 3.48
N SER A 237 -21.13 -16.67 2.95
CA SER A 237 -21.06 -15.72 1.84
C SER A 237 -21.10 -14.29 2.36
N PHE A 238 -20.09 -13.50 2.01
CA PHE A 238 -19.98 -12.10 2.40
C PHE A 238 -20.11 -11.22 1.15
N SER A 239 -21.20 -10.46 1.04
CA SER A 239 -21.46 -9.55 -0.10
C SER A 239 -20.99 -8.13 0.16
N ASP A 240 -20.89 -7.72 1.42
CA ASP A 240 -20.62 -6.34 1.83
C ASP A 240 -19.75 -6.34 3.08
N LEU A 241 -18.77 -5.44 3.14
CA LEU A 241 -17.97 -5.15 4.31
C LEU A 241 -18.15 -3.69 4.71
N THR A 242 -18.55 -3.46 5.95
CA THR A 242 -18.81 -2.12 6.49
C THR A 242 -17.51 -1.50 6.99
N ARG A 243 -17.27 -0.25 6.62
CA ARG A 243 -16.08 0.50 7.02
C ARG A 243 -16.23 1.06 8.44
N SER A 244 -15.15 1.02 9.19
CA SER A 244 -15.01 1.67 10.49
C SER A 244 -13.57 2.19 10.67
N GLY A 245 -13.30 2.92 11.75
CA GLY A 245 -11.96 3.43 12.07
C GLY A 245 -11.57 4.73 11.36
N SER A 246 -10.26 4.94 11.21
CA SER A 246 -9.67 6.20 10.70
C SER A 246 -9.97 6.45 9.22
N THR A 247 -9.66 7.64 8.71
CA THR A 247 -9.78 7.97 7.29
C THR A 247 -8.75 7.27 6.41
N GLU A 248 -7.50 7.18 6.88
CA GLU A 248 -6.34 6.68 6.13
C GLU A 248 -6.17 5.15 6.24
N THR A 249 -6.47 4.59 7.40
CA THR A 249 -6.25 3.17 7.72
C THR A 249 -7.52 2.52 8.28
N PRO A 250 -8.64 2.58 7.54
CA PRO A 250 -9.90 2.00 7.99
C PRO A 250 -9.82 0.48 8.17
N THR A 251 -10.83 -0.05 8.84
CA THR A 251 -11.13 -1.48 8.89
C THR A 251 -12.44 -1.74 8.16
N TYR A 252 -12.57 -2.88 7.49
CA TYR A 252 -13.80 -3.28 6.81
C TYR A 252 -14.25 -4.64 7.32
N SER A 253 -15.45 -4.75 7.86
CA SER A 253 -15.90 -6.00 8.46
C SER A 253 -17.35 -6.34 8.22
N ALA A 254 -17.66 -7.62 8.35
CA ALA A 254 -19.01 -8.16 8.36
C ALA A 254 -19.06 -9.44 9.19
N THR A 255 -20.23 -9.73 9.75
CA THR A 255 -20.47 -10.98 10.48
C THR A 255 -21.68 -11.67 9.87
N VAL A 256 -21.52 -12.94 9.51
CA VAL A 256 -22.57 -13.80 8.95
C VAL A 256 -22.56 -15.11 9.73
N ASP A 257 -23.69 -15.46 10.35
CA ASP A 257 -23.87 -16.70 11.13
C ASP A 257 -22.74 -16.97 12.14
N GLY A 258 -22.29 -15.94 12.86
CA GLY A 258 -21.25 -16.05 13.89
C GLY A 258 -19.81 -16.14 13.36
N VAL A 259 -19.61 -16.07 12.04
CA VAL A 259 -18.29 -15.90 11.41
C VAL A 259 -18.09 -14.44 11.07
N THR A 260 -17.04 -13.83 11.60
CA THR A 260 -16.64 -12.44 11.31
C THR A 260 -15.45 -12.44 10.37
N VAL A 261 -15.56 -11.70 9.27
CA VAL A 261 -14.43 -11.35 8.41
C VAL A 261 -14.10 -9.87 8.58
N GLU A 262 -12.81 -9.57 8.67
CA GLU A 262 -12.29 -8.23 8.92
C GLU A 262 -11.05 -7.99 8.05
N LEU A 263 -11.14 -7.08 7.09
CA LEU A 263 -9.96 -6.46 6.48
C LEU A 263 -9.46 -5.39 7.42
N TYR A 264 -8.36 -5.66 8.12
CA TYR A 264 -7.74 -4.71 9.04
C TYR A 264 -6.37 -4.29 8.55
N TYR A 265 -6.01 -3.05 8.84
CA TYR A 265 -4.70 -2.49 8.55
C TYR A 265 -3.70 -2.88 9.63
N SER A 266 -2.56 -3.42 9.23
CA SER A 266 -1.45 -3.81 10.09
C SER A 266 -0.21 -2.96 9.80
N LEU A 267 0.38 -2.39 10.85
CA LEU A 267 1.68 -1.73 10.77
C LEU A 267 2.84 -2.73 10.51
N ILE A 268 2.59 -4.02 10.70
CA ILE A 268 3.48 -5.10 10.29
C ILE A 268 2.96 -5.62 8.95
N SER A 269 3.77 -5.59 7.90
CA SER A 269 3.35 -6.12 6.59
C SER A 269 3.11 -7.63 6.66
N PRO A 270 2.09 -8.19 5.96
CA PRO A 270 1.81 -9.63 5.87
C PRO A 270 3.03 -10.46 5.40
N GLU A 271 3.90 -9.88 4.58
CA GLU A 271 5.12 -10.54 4.11
C GLU A 271 6.08 -10.86 5.26
N VAL A 272 6.14 -9.97 6.25
CA VAL A 272 6.99 -10.12 7.43
C VAL A 272 6.48 -11.25 8.34
N PHE A 273 5.16 -11.41 8.49
CA PHE A 273 4.57 -12.52 9.25
C PHE A 273 4.90 -13.89 8.65
N ASN A 274 5.07 -13.96 7.33
CA ASN A 274 5.25 -15.23 6.63
C ASN A 274 6.70 -15.60 6.36
N ALA A 275 7.64 -14.67 6.58
CA ALA A 275 9.05 -14.88 6.30
C ALA A 275 9.67 -15.97 7.17
N ASN A 276 10.43 -16.86 6.53
CA ASN A 276 11.25 -17.87 7.21
C ASN A 276 12.71 -17.43 7.36
N ASP A 277 13.00 -16.12 7.24
CA ASP A 277 14.36 -15.59 7.23
C ASP A 277 15.08 -15.79 8.59
N TYR A 278 14.32 -16.03 9.67
CA TYR A 278 14.87 -16.44 10.96
C TYR A 278 15.60 -17.79 10.90
N LEU A 279 15.29 -18.65 9.92
CA LEU A 279 15.96 -19.94 9.74
C LEU A 279 17.44 -19.78 9.41
N ALA A 280 17.88 -18.63 8.89
CA ALA A 280 19.32 -18.35 8.71
C ALA A 280 20.09 -18.40 10.04
N ILE A 281 19.42 -18.16 11.17
CA ILE A 281 20.01 -18.25 12.51
C ILE A 281 19.94 -19.69 13.02
N VAL A 282 18.80 -20.36 12.80
CA VAL A 282 18.59 -21.77 13.19
C VAL A 282 19.53 -22.72 12.45
N ASN A 283 19.79 -22.44 11.18
CA ASN A 283 20.67 -23.21 10.30
C ASN A 283 22.13 -22.77 10.39
N ASP A 284 22.49 -21.93 11.37
CA ASP A 284 23.86 -21.46 11.62
C ASP A 284 24.51 -20.69 10.45
N GLU A 285 23.73 -20.15 9.51
CA GLU A 285 24.23 -19.36 8.38
C GLU A 285 24.64 -17.94 8.80
N VAL A 286 23.95 -17.40 9.80
CA VAL A 286 24.19 -16.07 10.39
C VAL A 286 24.51 -16.20 11.87
N SER A 287 25.65 -15.65 12.28
CA SER A 287 26.13 -15.70 13.68
C SER A 287 25.82 -14.44 14.47
N ALA A 288 25.58 -13.31 13.80
CA ALA A 288 25.22 -12.06 14.46
C ALA A 288 24.52 -11.08 13.52
N PHE A 289 23.76 -10.15 14.12
CA PHE A 289 23.24 -8.97 13.45
C PHE A 289 23.77 -7.72 14.13
N THR A 290 24.29 -6.78 13.34
CA THR A 290 24.79 -5.51 13.87
C THR A 290 24.09 -4.32 13.22
N TYR A 291 23.39 -3.53 14.04
CA TYR A 291 23.05 -2.16 13.72
C TYR A 291 24.29 -1.29 13.90
N LEU A 292 24.68 -0.54 12.86
CA LEU A 292 25.73 0.48 12.93
C LEU A 292 25.12 1.86 12.73
N GLU A 293 25.28 2.74 13.72
CA GLU A 293 24.75 4.11 13.71
C GLU A 293 25.22 4.90 12.47
N SER A 294 26.51 4.79 12.14
CA SER A 294 27.11 5.44 10.96
C SER A 294 26.49 5.00 9.64
N SER A 295 25.90 3.80 9.59
CA SER A 295 25.32 3.24 8.37
C SER A 295 23.81 3.45 8.31
N PHE A 296 23.11 3.32 9.44
CA PHE A 296 21.67 3.12 9.44
C PHE A 296 20.85 4.24 10.07
N LYS A 297 21.46 5.26 10.68
CA LYS A 297 20.72 6.37 11.30
C LYS A 297 19.65 6.98 10.38
N ASN A 298 20.02 7.19 9.11
CA ASN A 298 19.16 7.78 8.09
C ASN A 298 18.52 6.74 7.15
N SER A 299 18.59 5.45 7.50
CA SER A 299 17.96 4.38 6.71
C SER A 299 16.44 4.47 6.83
N ALA A 300 15.73 4.22 5.73
CA ALA A 300 14.27 4.05 5.75
C ALA A 300 13.81 2.90 6.68
N TYR A 301 14.70 1.95 6.96
CA TYR A 301 14.46 0.82 7.85
C TYR A 301 14.73 1.13 9.33
N THR A 302 15.14 2.35 9.70
CA THR A 302 15.32 2.76 11.09
C THR A 302 14.16 3.62 11.53
N SER A 303 13.37 3.16 12.50
CA SER A 303 12.31 3.99 13.05
C SER A 303 12.86 5.03 14.03
N LYS A 304 12.28 6.23 14.02
CA LYS A 304 12.63 7.27 14.99
C LYS A 304 12.47 6.78 16.44
N PRO A 305 11.36 6.10 16.82
CA PRO A 305 11.24 5.52 18.16
C PRO A 305 12.35 4.54 18.49
N PHE A 306 12.81 3.71 17.55
CA PHE A 306 13.95 2.83 17.80
C PHE A 306 15.25 3.63 17.98
N HIS A 307 15.60 4.52 17.07
CA HIS A 307 16.84 5.29 17.21
C HIS A 307 16.89 6.05 18.55
N ASP A 308 15.82 6.76 18.91
CA ASP A 308 15.80 7.62 20.09
C ASP A 308 15.85 6.83 21.41
N ASN A 309 15.26 5.63 21.45
CA ASN A 309 15.19 4.81 22.67
C ASN A 309 16.34 3.82 22.82
N PHE A 310 17.13 3.58 21.78
CA PHE A 310 18.15 2.53 21.79
C PHE A 310 19.55 3.04 21.45
N LEU A 311 19.67 4.08 20.62
CA LEU A 311 20.96 4.60 20.17
C LEU A 311 21.23 6.00 20.73
N ALA A 312 20.25 6.91 20.70
CA ALA A 312 20.47 8.28 21.15
C ALA A 312 20.84 8.34 22.64
N ILE A 313 21.88 9.13 22.93
CA ILE A 313 22.34 9.48 24.28
C ILE A 313 21.86 10.90 24.59
N ASP A 314 22.11 11.83 23.68
CA ASP A 314 21.65 13.22 23.72
C ASP A 314 21.43 13.76 22.30
N SER A 315 21.27 15.07 22.12
CA SER A 315 21.05 15.69 20.81
C SER A 315 22.24 15.58 19.85
N GLU A 316 23.44 15.29 20.35
CA GLU A 316 24.69 15.25 19.60
C GLU A 316 25.34 13.87 19.60
N LYS A 317 25.06 13.04 20.61
CA LYS A 317 25.72 11.74 20.83
C LYS A 317 24.75 10.58 20.72
N ALA A 318 25.28 9.47 20.21
CA ALA A 318 24.61 8.19 20.15
C ALA A 318 25.60 7.04 20.41
N PHE A 319 25.08 5.90 20.84
CA PHE A 319 25.82 4.63 20.81
C PHE A 319 26.21 4.30 19.37
N ASN A 320 27.38 3.69 19.19
CA ASN A 320 27.91 3.40 17.85
C ASN A 320 27.21 2.21 17.20
N SER A 321 26.76 1.24 18.01
CA SER A 321 26.21 -0.01 17.49
C SER A 321 25.39 -0.76 18.53
N ILE A 322 24.43 -1.53 18.03
CA ILE A 322 23.78 -2.62 18.77
C ILE A 322 24.03 -3.91 18.00
N THR A 323 24.47 -4.97 18.66
CA THR A 323 24.71 -6.29 18.05
C THR A 323 23.99 -7.38 18.82
N LEU A 324 23.27 -8.23 18.09
CA LEU A 324 22.73 -9.49 18.57
C LEU A 324 23.67 -10.60 18.08
N ARG A 325 24.39 -11.28 18.98
CA ARG A 325 25.34 -12.34 18.62
C ARG A 325 24.86 -13.68 19.16
N PHE A 326 24.45 -14.57 18.26
CA PHE A 326 23.93 -15.88 18.59
C PHE A 326 25.07 -16.87 18.85
N LYS A 327 24.84 -17.76 19.81
CA LYS A 327 25.80 -18.76 20.28
C LYS A 327 25.11 -20.09 20.48
N ALA A 328 25.93 -21.15 20.50
CA ALA A 328 25.48 -22.49 20.81
C ALA A 328 24.71 -22.55 22.15
N GLY A 329 23.71 -23.44 22.19
CA GLY A 329 22.87 -23.66 23.37
C GLY A 329 21.83 -22.56 23.60
N ASN A 330 21.26 -22.00 22.53
CA ASN A 330 20.19 -20.99 22.58
C ASN A 330 20.57 -19.73 23.39
N LYS A 331 21.84 -19.32 23.28
CA LYS A 331 22.38 -18.12 23.95
C LYS A 331 22.55 -16.99 22.96
N VAL A 332 22.26 -15.77 23.39
CA VAL A 332 22.49 -14.55 22.61
C VAL A 332 23.18 -13.51 23.49
N ASP A 333 24.26 -12.94 22.98
CA ASP A 333 24.87 -11.75 23.56
C ASP A 333 24.23 -10.52 22.91
N LEU A 334 23.72 -9.60 23.73
CA LEU A 334 23.30 -8.28 23.31
C LEU A 334 24.43 -7.31 23.63
N VAL A 335 25.02 -6.72 22.59
CA VAL A 335 26.23 -5.91 22.72
C VAL A 335 25.92 -4.48 22.30
N ILE A 336 26.21 -3.52 23.17
CA ILE A 336 26.16 -2.10 22.82
C ILE A 336 27.56 -1.52 22.80
N GLY A 337 27.90 -0.84 21.71
CA GLY A 337 29.22 -0.27 21.47
C GLY A 337 29.21 1.25 21.61
N TYR A 338 30.26 1.81 22.20
CA TYR A 338 30.49 3.25 22.28
C TYR A 338 31.96 3.61 22.07
N LYS A 339 32.21 4.64 21.26
CA LYS A 339 33.52 5.20 20.97
C LYS A 339 33.76 6.38 21.90
N PHE A 340 34.46 6.11 22.99
CA PHE A 340 34.91 7.16 23.90
C PHE A 340 35.86 8.13 23.18
N PRO A 341 35.82 9.44 23.48
CA PRO A 341 36.63 10.45 22.79
C PRO A 341 38.14 10.18 22.84
N ASP A 342 38.63 9.57 23.92
CA ASP A 342 40.04 9.23 24.15
C ASP A 342 40.46 7.89 23.50
N LYS A 343 39.56 7.22 22.77
CA LYS A 343 39.78 5.88 22.21
C LYS A 343 39.73 5.88 20.68
N SER A 344 40.68 5.16 20.09
CA SER A 344 40.73 4.93 18.65
C SER A 344 39.64 3.97 18.15
N SER A 345 39.13 3.10 19.02
CA SER A 345 38.12 2.09 18.73
C SER A 345 36.97 2.13 19.75
N ALA A 346 35.81 1.57 19.38
CA ALA A 346 34.68 1.46 20.28
C ALA A 346 34.94 0.39 21.35
N GLU A 347 34.60 0.71 22.60
CA GLU A 347 34.49 -0.27 23.68
C GLU A 347 33.02 -0.73 23.78
N ALA A 348 32.78 -1.91 24.36
CA ALA A 348 31.44 -2.49 24.37
C ALA A 348 31.04 -3.04 25.75
N ILE A 349 29.75 -2.99 26.02
CA ILE A 349 29.08 -3.69 27.12
C ILE A 349 28.28 -4.85 26.54
N THR A 350 28.15 -5.95 27.29
CA THR A 350 27.39 -7.11 26.87
C THR A 350 26.37 -7.50 27.94
N ALA A 351 25.12 -7.71 27.53
CA ALA A 351 24.14 -8.47 28.29
C ALA A 351 24.06 -9.88 27.71
N ASN A 352 24.03 -10.88 28.58
CA ASN A 352 23.76 -12.26 28.21
C ASN A 352 22.26 -12.51 28.30
N ALA A 353 21.72 -13.16 27.29
CA ALA A 353 20.34 -13.61 27.24
C ALA A 353 20.26 -15.02 26.65
N THR A 354 19.12 -15.67 26.84
CA THR A 354 18.72 -16.83 26.03
C THR A 354 17.78 -16.37 24.92
N TYR A 355 17.65 -17.17 23.87
CA TYR A 355 16.68 -16.91 22.80
C TYR A 355 15.91 -18.16 22.40
N GLU A 356 14.73 -17.95 21.86
CA GLU A 356 13.95 -18.99 21.18
C GLU A 356 13.20 -18.41 19.99
N PHE A 357 12.83 -19.29 19.05
CA PHE A 357 11.94 -18.95 17.96
C PHE A 357 10.60 -19.66 18.15
N LYS A 358 9.53 -18.87 18.20
CA LYS A 358 8.15 -19.35 18.26
C LYS A 358 7.32 -18.58 17.24
N ASP A 359 6.52 -19.30 16.46
CA ASP A 359 5.65 -18.69 15.43
C ASP A 359 6.41 -17.70 14.53
N LYS A 360 7.63 -18.10 14.11
CA LYS A 360 8.58 -17.31 13.27
C LYS A 360 9.12 -16.02 13.90
N LYS A 361 8.92 -15.80 15.20
CA LYS A 361 9.41 -14.62 15.92
C LYS A 361 10.53 -14.96 16.88
N LEU A 362 11.48 -14.04 17.03
CA LEU A 362 12.58 -14.10 18.00
C LEU A 362 12.12 -13.59 19.37
N TYR A 363 12.24 -14.43 20.40
CA TYR A 363 12.05 -14.08 21.79
C TYR A 363 13.39 -14.11 22.51
N MET A 364 13.64 -13.14 23.39
CA MET A 364 14.86 -13.09 24.20
C MET A 364 14.52 -12.97 25.68
N THR A 365 15.32 -13.62 26.52
CA THR A 365 15.14 -13.61 27.98
C THR A 365 16.45 -13.24 28.66
N PHE A 366 16.42 -12.17 29.46
CA PHE A 366 17.59 -11.68 30.20
C PHE A 366 18.16 -12.76 31.13
N GLN A 367 19.48 -12.81 31.23
CA GLN A 367 20.19 -13.67 32.19
C GLN A 367 21.06 -12.84 33.12
N SER A 368 22.00 -12.07 32.57
CA SER A 368 22.91 -11.26 33.38
C SER A 368 23.61 -10.22 32.51
N PHE A 369 24.21 -9.21 33.15
CA PHE A 369 25.21 -8.39 32.49
C PHE A 369 26.60 -9.02 32.59
N LYS A 370 27.42 -8.80 31.57
CA LYS A 370 28.85 -8.98 31.65
C LYS A 370 29.47 -7.63 32.00
N HIS A 371 29.93 -7.49 33.23
CA HIS A 371 30.57 -6.26 33.67
C HIS A 371 31.89 -6.03 32.92
N PRO A 372 32.19 -4.78 32.53
CA PRO A 372 33.50 -4.41 32.02
C PRO A 372 34.60 -4.70 33.05
N LEU A 373 35.85 -4.87 32.58
CA LEU A 373 37.00 -5.02 33.46
C LEU A 373 37.30 -3.71 34.21
N ALA A 374 37.89 -3.82 35.40
CA ALA A 374 38.18 -2.71 36.33
C ALA A 374 38.90 -1.49 35.70
N SER A 375 39.60 -1.67 34.57
CA SER A 375 40.34 -0.61 33.85
C SER A 375 39.65 -0.09 32.57
N SER A 376 38.41 -0.49 32.28
CA SER A 376 37.67 -0.05 31.08
C SER A 376 37.19 1.41 31.20
N SER A 377 37.08 2.11 30.07
CA SER A 377 36.50 3.47 30.03
C SER A 377 35.09 3.52 30.60
N TRP A 378 34.32 2.45 30.47
CA TRP A 378 32.97 2.33 31.03
C TRP A 378 32.90 2.47 32.56
N LEU A 379 33.95 2.08 33.29
CA LEU A 379 33.95 2.10 34.75
C LEU A 379 34.53 3.39 35.35
N LYS A 380 35.00 4.33 34.51
CA LYS A 380 35.46 5.63 34.99
C LYS A 380 34.28 6.39 35.63
N PRO A 381 34.45 7.05 36.79
CA PRO A 381 33.35 7.70 37.52
C PRO A 381 32.53 8.66 36.67
N GLU A 382 33.18 9.42 35.78
CA GLU A 382 32.53 10.38 34.86
C GLU A 382 31.60 9.72 33.83
N ASN A 383 31.76 8.42 33.56
CA ASN A 383 30.96 7.68 32.58
C ASN A 383 29.83 6.86 33.22
N ARG A 384 29.60 7.02 34.53
CA ARG A 384 28.61 6.20 35.26
C ARG A 384 27.20 6.31 34.66
N ALA A 385 26.74 7.52 34.35
CA ALA A 385 25.43 7.74 33.74
C ALA A 385 25.33 7.10 32.33
N LEU A 386 26.42 7.13 31.55
CA LEU A 386 26.48 6.50 30.24
C LEU A 386 26.45 4.97 30.34
N LEU A 387 27.12 4.40 31.34
CA LEU A 387 27.09 2.97 31.65
C LEU A 387 25.67 2.53 32.07
N ASP A 388 25.02 3.28 32.96
CA ASP A 388 23.65 2.97 33.41
C ASP A 388 22.66 3.07 32.24
N LEU A 389 22.80 4.09 31.37
CA LEU A 389 22.00 4.21 30.15
C LEU A 389 22.23 3.05 29.18
N ALA A 390 23.48 2.59 29.02
CA ALA A 390 23.80 1.45 28.17
C ALA A 390 23.15 0.15 28.66
N PHE A 391 23.09 -0.07 29.99
CA PHE A 391 22.35 -1.19 30.57
C PHE A 391 20.85 -1.07 30.31
N GLU A 392 20.26 0.12 30.54
CA GLU A 392 18.85 0.39 30.24
C GLU A 392 18.51 0.08 28.77
N ARG A 393 19.36 0.50 27.82
CA ARG A 393 19.12 0.22 26.38
C ARG A 393 19.13 -1.27 26.06
N LEU A 394 19.99 -2.05 26.71
CA LEU A 394 20.04 -3.51 26.54
C LEU A 394 18.81 -4.19 27.14
N GLU A 395 18.33 -3.73 28.30
CA GLU A 395 17.07 -4.23 28.89
C GLU A 395 15.86 -3.89 28.02
N ASN A 396 15.82 -2.66 27.49
CA ASN A 396 14.78 -2.24 26.55
C ASN A 396 14.76 -3.13 25.30
N LEU A 397 15.91 -3.64 24.85
CA LEU A 397 15.97 -4.51 23.66
C LEU A 397 15.38 -5.89 23.94
N ILE A 398 15.56 -6.39 25.16
CA ILE A 398 14.91 -7.62 25.62
C ILE A 398 13.41 -7.39 25.75
N ALA A 399 13.00 -6.30 26.39
CA ALA A 399 11.60 -5.94 26.55
C ALA A 399 10.89 -5.73 25.20
N LEU A 400 11.60 -5.24 24.18
CA LEU A 400 11.07 -5.09 22.82
C LEU A 400 10.70 -6.44 22.17
N SER A 401 11.36 -7.53 22.60
CA SER A 401 11.12 -8.90 22.14
C SER A 401 10.10 -9.69 22.97
N SER A 402 9.41 -9.06 23.91
CA SER A 402 8.49 -9.75 24.86
C SER A 402 7.37 -10.53 24.16
N GLU A 403 6.84 -10.02 23.05
CA GLU A 403 5.87 -10.72 22.21
C GLU A 403 6.46 -11.19 20.87
N GLY A 404 7.78 -11.14 20.78
CA GLY A 404 8.59 -11.57 19.65
C GLY A 404 8.96 -10.45 18.68
N LEU A 405 10.13 -10.57 18.05
CA LEU A 405 10.58 -9.76 16.93
C LEU A 405 10.46 -10.56 15.63
N TYR A 406 9.83 -9.97 14.61
CA TYR A 406 9.92 -10.52 13.26
C TYR A 406 11.28 -10.19 12.65
N ILE A 407 11.76 -11.08 11.79
CA ILE A 407 13.04 -10.96 11.09
C ILE A 407 12.78 -11.17 9.60
N LYS A 408 13.20 -10.21 8.78
CA LYS A 408 13.05 -10.27 7.32
C LYS A 408 14.39 -9.93 6.66
N ASN A 409 14.86 -10.77 5.74
CA ASN A 409 15.96 -10.39 4.86
C ASN A 409 15.40 -9.44 3.79
N THR A 410 15.97 -8.24 3.66
CA THR A 410 15.48 -7.24 2.70
C THR A 410 15.90 -7.56 1.26
N GLY A 411 16.84 -8.49 1.08
CA GLY A 411 17.49 -8.77 -0.21
C GLY A 411 18.57 -7.73 -0.58
N GLU A 412 18.61 -6.60 0.12
CA GLU A 412 19.61 -5.56 -0.08
C GLU A 412 20.95 -5.95 0.54
N LYS A 413 22.04 -5.47 -0.08
CA LYS A 413 23.39 -5.58 0.45
C LYS A 413 24.04 -4.22 0.59
N GLN A 414 24.83 -4.07 1.63
CA GLN A 414 25.78 -2.96 1.74
C GLN A 414 27.07 -3.50 2.36
N ASN A 415 28.22 -3.13 1.79
CA ASN A 415 29.53 -3.68 2.13
C ASN A 415 29.58 -5.22 2.09
N ASP A 416 28.95 -5.81 1.07
CA ASP A 416 28.76 -7.27 0.87
C ASP A 416 28.09 -8.02 2.03
N ARG A 417 27.37 -7.31 2.88
CA ARG A 417 26.54 -7.89 3.96
C ARG A 417 25.08 -7.68 3.64
N PHE A 418 24.31 -8.75 3.75
CA PHE A 418 22.85 -8.65 3.64
C PHE A 418 22.29 -7.84 4.80
N ILE A 419 21.27 -7.04 4.50
CA ILE A 419 20.54 -6.25 5.48
C ILE A 419 19.31 -7.05 5.91
N TYR A 420 19.12 -7.15 7.22
CA TYR A 420 17.94 -7.76 7.82
C TYR A 420 17.16 -6.68 8.55
N PHE A 421 15.84 -6.73 8.39
CA PHE A 421 14.87 -5.87 9.06
C PHE A 421 14.28 -6.60 10.26
N PHE A 422 14.26 -5.91 11.39
CA PHE A 422 13.67 -6.36 12.65
C PHE A 422 12.49 -5.46 12.99
N GLN A 423 11.37 -6.04 13.40
CA GLN A 423 10.20 -5.28 13.84
C GLN A 423 9.53 -5.97 15.03
N SER A 424 9.20 -5.20 16.06
CA SER A 424 8.50 -5.72 17.23
C SER A 424 7.04 -6.03 16.93
N HIS A 425 6.56 -7.17 17.43
CA HIS A 425 5.15 -7.53 17.31
C HIS A 425 4.25 -6.63 18.17
N SER A 426 4.61 -6.43 19.44
CA SER A 426 3.82 -5.64 20.40
C SER A 426 3.97 -4.14 20.22
N LYS A 427 5.08 -3.68 19.63
CA LYS A 427 5.34 -2.27 19.32
C LYS A 427 5.76 -2.08 17.86
N PRO A 428 4.84 -2.22 16.87
CA PRO A 428 5.18 -2.22 15.44
C PRO A 428 5.91 -0.97 14.93
N THR A 429 5.79 0.16 15.62
CA THR A 429 6.52 1.41 15.31
C THR A 429 8.00 1.35 15.68
N PHE A 430 8.45 0.31 16.37
CA PHE A 430 9.85 0.05 16.70
C PHE A 430 10.40 -1.00 15.73
N TYR A 431 11.22 -0.52 14.80
CA TYR A 431 11.85 -1.35 13.79
C TYR A 431 13.24 -0.82 13.43
N PHE A 432 14.13 -1.72 13.02
CA PHE A 432 15.52 -1.39 12.73
C PHE A 432 16.16 -2.36 11.73
N PRO A 433 17.14 -1.91 10.94
CA PRO A 433 17.93 -2.77 10.10
C PRO A 433 19.18 -3.25 10.85
N ALA A 434 19.77 -4.35 10.39
CA ALA A 434 21.07 -4.79 10.86
C ALA A 434 21.81 -5.58 9.78
N TYR A 435 23.13 -5.46 9.76
CA TYR A 435 23.97 -6.30 8.90
C TYR A 435 24.00 -7.73 9.43
N ALA A 436 23.74 -8.70 8.57
CA ALA A 436 24.04 -10.10 8.87
C ALA A 436 25.54 -10.35 8.79
N LEU A 437 26.08 -10.95 9.85
CA LEU A 437 27.44 -11.46 9.92
C LEU A 437 27.39 -12.98 9.78
N LYS A 438 27.97 -13.50 8.68
CA LYS A 438 28.03 -14.95 8.44
C LYS A 438 28.83 -15.64 9.54
N LYS A 439 28.45 -16.88 9.85
CA LYS A 439 29.31 -17.77 10.63
C LYS A 439 30.52 -18.13 9.75
N LEU A 440 31.74 -17.85 10.24
CA LEU A 440 32.99 -18.17 9.55
C LEU A 440 33.27 -19.67 9.58
#